data_AF-A0A843HXV4-F1
#
_entry.id   AF-A0A843HXV4-F1
#
_cell.length_a   1.000
_cell.length_b   1.000
_cell.length_c   1.000
_cell.angle_alpha   90.00
_cell.angle_beta   90.00
_cell.angle_gamma   90.00
#
_symmetry.space_group_name_H-M   'P 1'
#
loop_
_entity.id
_entity.type
_entity.pdbx_description
1 polymer ?
#
loop_
_entity_poly.entity_id
_entity_poly.type
_entity_poly.pdbx_seq_one_letter_code
_entity_poly.pdbx_strand_id
1 'polypeptide(L)'
;MDSEAVEAYAVLAAAVALLAFVVAEALAIFSAQIPKTTITVSTRLGPLQIGDMPDPYAVAASAVRALILLALGLTGAKLLEIGLTLRRRMRQEKALQQYYQQYYQYQQY
;
A
#
# COMPACT_ATOMS: atom_id res chain seq x y z
N MET A 1 26.70 1.40 -12.06
CA MET A 1 25.66 0.76 -11.23
C MET A 1 24.92 -0.20 -12.13
N ASP A 2 24.88 -1.48 -11.77
CA ASP A 2 24.20 -2.52 -12.55
C ASP A 2 22.71 -2.15 -12.67
N SER A 3 22.13 -2.23 -13.88
CA SER A 3 20.74 -1.81 -14.15
C SER A 3 19.73 -2.50 -13.22
N GLU A 4 19.97 -3.77 -12.90
CA GLU A 4 19.14 -4.56 -12.00
C GLU A 4 19.13 -4.02 -10.55
N ALA A 5 20.24 -3.43 -10.10
CA ALA A 5 20.29 -2.80 -8.79
C ALA A 5 19.43 -1.54 -8.76
N VAL A 6 19.46 -0.74 -9.84
CA VAL A 6 18.63 0.45 -9.99
C VAL A 6 17.14 0.08 -9.97
N GLU A 7 16.76 -0.96 -10.73
CA GLU A 7 15.39 -1.45 -10.78
C GLU A 7 14.89 -1.93 -9.41
N ALA A 8 15.68 -2.72 -8.69
CA ALA A 8 15.31 -3.20 -7.36
C ALA A 8 15.11 -2.05 -6.35
N TYR A 9 15.98 -1.03 -6.38
CA TYR A 9 15.83 0.15 -5.52
C TYR A 9 14.64 1.01 -5.94
N ALA A 10 14.38 1.15 -7.24
CA ALA A 10 13.22 1.88 -7.75
C ALA A 10 11.91 1.21 -7.31
N VAL A 11 11.81 -0.12 -7.41
CA VAL A 11 10.64 -0.90 -6.97
C VAL A 11 10.45 -0.76 -5.45
N LEU A 12 11.52 -0.86 -4.67
CA LEU A 12 11.45 -0.66 -3.22
C LEU A 12 11.01 0.76 -2.84
N ALA A 13 11.58 1.78 -3.51
CA ALA A 13 11.21 3.17 -3.27
C ALA A 13 9.73 3.43 -3.60
N ALA A 14 9.26 2.93 -4.74
CA ALA A 14 7.86 3.01 -5.13
C ALA A 14 6.93 2.30 -4.14
N ALA A 15 7.32 1.11 -3.67
CA ALA A 15 6.56 0.37 -2.67
C ALA A 15 6.43 1.14 -1.35
N VAL A 16 7.54 1.68 -0.85
CA VAL A 16 7.57 2.46 0.40
C VAL A 16 6.76 3.74 0.26
N ALA A 17 6.91 4.48 -0.84
CA ALA A 17 6.15 5.70 -1.09
C ALA A 17 4.63 5.42 -1.13
N LEU A 18 4.23 4.35 -1.82
CA LEU A 18 2.83 3.97 -1.94
C LEU A 18 2.24 3.52 -0.59
N LEU A 19 2.98 2.77 0.21
CA LEU A 19 2.56 2.40 1.56
C LEU A 19 2.44 3.61 2.50
N ALA A 20 3.42 4.52 2.45
CA ALA A 20 3.38 5.76 3.24
C ALA A 20 2.16 6.61 2.89
N PHE A 21 1.85 6.76 1.59
CA PHE A 21 0.65 7.43 1.11
C PHE A 21 -0.62 6.77 1.65
N VAL A 22 -0.74 5.44 1.52
CA VAL A 22 -1.92 4.70 2.00
C VAL A 22 -2.13 4.88 3.51
N VAL A 23 -1.05 4.82 4.30
CA VAL A 23 -1.13 5.02 5.75
C VAL A 23 -1.59 6.44 6.09
N ALA A 24 -1.04 7.45 5.42
CA ALA A 24 -1.42 8.84 5.64
C ALA A 24 -2.90 9.10 5.31
N GLU A 25 -3.37 8.61 4.17
CA GLU A 25 -4.78 8.73 3.75
C GLU A 25 -5.73 7.95 4.66
N ALA A 26 -5.34 6.74 5.10
CA ALA A 26 -6.14 5.97 6.04
C ALA A 26 -6.29 6.70 7.38
N LEU A 27 -5.22 7.36 7.86
CA LEU A 27 -5.25 8.19 9.06
C LEU A 27 -6.18 9.40 8.88
N ALA A 28 -6.14 10.03 7.70
CA ALA A 28 -7.01 11.15 7.35
C ALA A 28 -8.49 10.73 7.41
N ILE A 29 -8.86 9.60 6.80
CA ILE A 29 -10.23 9.06 6.86
C ILE A 29 -10.65 8.74 8.30
N PHE A 30 -9.76 8.13 9.10
CA PHE A 30 -10.06 7.79 10.48
C PHE A 30 -10.32 9.02 11.37
N SER A 31 -9.58 10.10 11.12
CA SER A 31 -9.73 11.36 11.87
C SER A 31 -10.85 12.27 11.35
N ALA A 32 -11.36 12.01 10.15
CA ALA A 32 -12.39 12.84 9.53
C ALA A 32 -13.74 12.69 10.26
N GLN A 33 -14.34 13.82 10.63
CA GLN A 33 -15.72 13.81 11.14
C GLN A 33 -16.70 13.55 10.00
N ILE A 34 -17.67 12.66 10.25
CA ILE A 34 -18.73 12.38 9.29
C ILE A 34 -19.78 13.50 9.41
N PRO A 35 -20.12 14.18 8.30
CA PRO A 35 -21.15 15.21 8.33
C PRO A 35 -22.48 14.61 8.77
N LYS A 36 -23.23 15.37 9.55
CA LYS A 36 -24.54 14.97 10.04
C LYS A 36 -25.64 15.60 9.20
N THR A 37 -26.72 14.86 8.95
CA THR A 37 -27.87 15.30 8.19
C THR A 37 -29.16 14.91 8.91
N THR A 38 -30.22 15.65 8.61
CA THR A 38 -31.57 15.31 9.05
C THR A 38 -32.21 14.41 8.00
N ILE A 39 -32.68 13.24 8.41
CA ILE A 39 -33.31 12.27 7.52
C ILE A 39 -34.79 12.19 7.84
N THR A 40 -35.62 12.19 6.81
CA THR A 40 -37.07 12.04 6.97
C THR A 40 -37.45 10.60 6.64
N VAL A 41 -37.97 9.88 7.63
CA VAL A 41 -38.46 8.51 7.49
C VAL A 41 -39.98 8.55 7.39
N SER A 42 -40.53 8.07 6.28
CA SER A 42 -41.98 7.94 6.13
C SER A 42 -42.47 6.73 6.92
N THR A 43 -43.33 6.95 7.92
CA THR A 43 -43.91 5.88 8.74
C THR A 43 -45.43 5.82 8.53
N ARG A 44 -46.08 4.73 8.97
CA ARG A 44 -47.55 4.61 8.95
C ARG A 44 -48.27 5.68 9.80
N LEU A 45 -47.55 6.36 10.69
CA LEU A 45 -48.07 7.42 11.56
C LEU A 45 -47.72 8.83 11.05
N GLY A 46 -47.06 8.94 9.90
CA GLY A 46 -46.60 10.20 9.31
C GLY A 46 -45.06 10.28 9.16
N PRO A 47 -44.55 11.39 8.58
CA PRO A 47 -43.12 11.60 8.41
C PRO A 47 -42.43 11.87 9.77
N LEU A 48 -41.45 11.04 10.12
CA LEU A 48 -40.60 11.21 11.29
C LEU A 48 -39.27 11.82 10.85
N GLN A 49 -38.85 12.93 11.47
CA GLN A 49 -37.54 13.52 11.23
C GLN A 49 -36.55 13.03 12.27
N ILE A 50 -35.47 12.41 11.82
CA ILE A 50 -34.34 11.97 12.66
C ILE A 50 -33.20 12.94 12.38
N GLY A 51 -32.90 13.81 13.35
CA GLY A 51 -31.76 14.72 13.30
C GLY A 51 -30.46 14.05 13.73
N ASP A 52 -29.34 14.74 13.50
CA ASP A 52 -27.99 14.31 13.94
C ASP A 52 -27.51 12.96 13.37
N MET A 53 -28.14 12.45 12.31
CA MET A 53 -27.77 11.17 11.73
C MET A 53 -26.55 11.35 10.82
N PRO A 54 -25.57 10.43 10.83
CA PRO A 54 -24.46 10.47 9.89
C PRO A 54 -24.98 10.42 8.45
N ASP A 55 -24.48 11.30 7.57
CA ASP A 55 -24.87 11.32 6.17
C ASP A 55 -24.55 9.96 5.51
N PRO A 56 -25.57 9.20 5.04
CA PRO A 56 -25.34 7.90 4.44
C PRO A 56 -24.45 7.97 3.19
N TYR A 57 -24.49 9.07 2.44
CA TYR A 57 -23.64 9.23 1.26
C TYR A 57 -22.18 9.45 1.64
N ALA A 58 -21.93 10.24 2.69
CA ALA A 58 -20.58 10.45 3.20
C ALA A 58 -19.98 9.16 3.78
N VAL A 59 -20.79 8.37 4.49
CA VAL A 59 -20.39 7.04 5.00
C VAL A 59 -20.08 6.07 3.85
N ALA A 60 -20.92 6.03 2.83
CA ALA A 60 -20.67 5.17 1.67
C ALA A 60 -19.39 5.59 0.92
N ALA A 61 -19.18 6.89 0.72
CA ALA A 61 -17.99 7.41 0.07
C ALA A 61 -16.70 7.10 0.85
N SER A 62 -16.72 7.24 2.18
CA SER A 62 -15.57 6.90 3.02
C SER A 62 -15.28 5.39 3.01
N ALA A 63 -16.31 4.54 3.00
CA ALA A 63 -16.15 3.09 2.88
C ALA A 63 -15.51 2.70 1.53
N VAL A 64 -15.96 3.31 0.41
CA VAL A 64 -15.36 3.06 -0.91
C VAL A 64 -13.90 3.52 -0.93
N ARG A 65 -13.58 4.71 -0.39
CA ARG A 65 -12.19 5.18 -0.28
C ARG A 65 -11.34 4.23 0.55
N ALA A 66 -11.85 3.70 1.66
CA ALA A 66 -11.14 2.74 2.49
C ALA A 66 -10.84 1.43 1.73
N LEU A 67 -11.79 0.94 0.92
CA LEU A 67 -11.57 -0.23 0.06
C LEU A 67 -10.49 0.01 -1.00
N ILE A 68 -10.49 1.21 -1.62
CA ILE A 68 -9.46 1.60 -2.59
C ILE A 68 -8.08 1.65 -1.91
N LEU A 69 -7.99 2.27 -0.73
CA LEU A 69 -6.74 2.34 0.03
C LEU A 69 -6.25 0.96 0.45
N LEU A 70 -7.15 0.04 0.81
CA LEU A 70 -6.81 -1.35 1.09
C LEU A 70 -6.20 -2.04 -0.13
N ALA A 71 -6.84 -1.89 -1.30
CA ALA A 71 -6.33 -2.47 -2.55
C ALA A 71 -4.93 -1.91 -2.88
N LEU A 72 -4.75 -0.59 -2.78
CA LEU A 72 -3.45 0.05 -2.96
C LEU A 72 -2.43 -0.45 -1.94
N GLY A 73 -2.78 -0.54 -0.66
CA GLY A 73 -1.90 -1.05 0.39
C GLY A 73 -1.42 -2.48 0.11
N LEU A 74 -2.31 -3.35 -0.38
CA LEU A 74 -1.95 -4.70 -0.81
C LEU A 74 -1.00 -4.70 -2.01
N THR A 75 -1.24 -3.82 -2.99
CA THR A 75 -0.33 -3.64 -4.12
C THR A 75 1.06 -3.18 -3.66
N GLY A 76 1.12 -2.19 -2.76
CA GLY A 76 2.37 -1.69 -2.19
C GLY A 76 3.13 -2.76 -1.41
N ALA A 77 2.43 -3.56 -0.61
CA ALA A 77 3.01 -4.69 0.11
C ALA A 77 3.61 -5.74 -0.84
N LYS A 78 2.92 -6.03 -1.95
CA LYS A 78 3.45 -6.94 -2.98
C LYS A 78 4.67 -6.39 -3.71
N LEU A 79 4.69 -5.11 -4.04
CA LEU A 79 5.88 -4.48 -4.62
C LEU A 79 7.08 -4.52 -3.65
N LEU A 80 6.83 -4.36 -2.35
CA LEU A 80 7.88 -4.46 -1.33
C LEU A 80 8.45 -5.88 -1.26
N GLU A 81 7.60 -6.91 -1.30
CA GLU A 81 8.00 -8.32 -1.34
C GLU A 81 8.87 -8.63 -2.57
N ILE A 82 8.46 -8.15 -3.76
CA ILE A 82 9.20 -8.30 -5.02
C ILE A 82 10.56 -7.62 -4.92
N GLY A 83 10.60 -6.35 -4.51
CA GLY A 83 11.85 -5.59 -4.37
C GLY A 83 12.84 -6.21 -3.38
N LEU A 84 12.35 -6.72 -2.25
CA LEU A 84 13.20 -7.45 -1.27
C LEU A 84 13.73 -8.76 -1.86
N THR A 85 12.90 -9.48 -2.61
CA THR A 85 13.30 -10.75 -3.24
C THR A 85 14.37 -10.52 -4.29
N LEU A 86 14.21 -9.52 -5.15
CA LEU A 86 15.23 -9.10 -6.13
C LEU A 86 16.55 -8.75 -5.44
N ARG A 87 16.48 -7.97 -4.36
CA ARG A 87 17.67 -7.59 -3.59
C ARG A 87 18.39 -8.79 -2.98
N ARG A 88 17.65 -9.80 -2.50
CA ARG A 88 18.24 -11.05 -1.96
C ARG A 88 18.91 -11.86 -3.05
N ARG A 89 18.27 -12.00 -4.22
CA ARG A 89 18.85 -12.72 -5.38
C ARG A 89 20.14 -12.09 -5.85
N MET A 90 20.17 -10.76 -6.04
CA MET A 90 21.39 -10.04 -6.40
C MET A 90 22.54 -10.27 -5.41
N ARG A 91 22.25 -10.34 -4.10
CA ARG A 91 23.30 -10.66 -3.10
C ARG A 91 23.82 -12.08 -3.23
N GLN A 92 22.94 -13.04 -3.47
CA GLN A 92 23.31 -14.45 -3.65
C GLN A 92 24.14 -14.63 -4.93
N GLU A 93 23.73 -14.00 -6.04
CA GLU A 93 24.46 -14.05 -7.31
C GLU A 93 25.83 -13.38 -7.20
N LYS A 94 25.93 -12.23 -6.53
CA LYS A 94 27.23 -11.59 -6.26
C LYS A 94 28.15 -12.46 -5.39
N ALA A 95 27.61 -13.13 -4.37
CA ALA A 95 28.38 -14.07 -3.56
C ALA A 95 28.84 -15.30 -4.36
N LEU A 96 27.98 -15.85 -5.21
CA LEU A 96 28.32 -16.96 -6.12
C LEU A 96 29.40 -16.55 -7.13
N GLN A 97 29.28 -15.38 -7.76
CA GLN A 97 30.28 -14.86 -8.69
C GLN A 97 31.65 -14.71 -8.01
N GLN A 98 31.69 -14.17 -6.78
CA GLN A 98 32.92 -14.05 -6.01
C GLN A 98 33.54 -15.43 -5.71
N TYR A 99 32.72 -16.41 -5.33
CA TYR A 99 33.19 -17.78 -5.09
C TYR A 99 33.81 -18.39 -6.35
N TYR A 100 33.14 -18.29 -7.50
CA TYR A 100 33.67 -18.81 -8.76
C TYR A 100 34.93 -18.06 -9.20
N GLN A 101 34.96 -16.73 -9.12
CA GLN A 101 36.16 -15.96 -9.44
C GLN A 101 37.35 -16.39 -8.60
N GLN A 102 37.15 -16.58 -7.30
CA GLN A 102 38.20 -17.07 -6.40
C GLN A 102 38.61 -18.50 -6.75
N TYR A 103 37.66 -19.38 -7.04
CA TYR A 103 37.95 -20.76 -7.43
C TYR A 103 38.75 -20.85 -8.74
N TYR A 104 38.37 -20.10 -9.78
CA TYR A 104 39.10 -20.03 -11.04
C TYR A 104 40.49 -19.41 -10.86
N GLN A 105 40.65 -18.43 -9.97
CA GLN A 105 41.95 -17.83 -9.67
C GLN A 105 42.90 -18.84 -8.98
N TYR A 106 42.38 -19.73 -8.13
CA TYR A 106 43.16 -20.81 -7.51
C TYR A 106 43.50 -21.95 -8.46
N GLN A 107 42.69 -22.22 -9.50
CA GLN A 107 42.99 -23.24 -10.50
C GLN A 107 44.01 -22.79 -11.56
N GLN A 108 44.23 -21.49 -11.72
CA GLN A 108 45.22 -20.92 -12.64
C GLN A 108 46.64 -20.80 -12.06
N TYR A 109 46.79 -21.05 -10.76
CA TYR A 109 48.06 -21.08 -10.03
C TYR A 109 48.46 -22.53 -9.74
#